data_AF-A0A9E3WSW7-F1
#
_entry.id   AF-A0A9E3WSW7-F1
#
_cell.length_a   1.000
_cell.length_b   1.000
_cell.length_c   1.000
_cell.angle_alpha   90.00
_cell.angle_beta   90.00
_cell.angle_gamma   90.00
#
_symmetry.space_group_name_H-M   'P 1'
#
loop_
_entity.id
_entity.type
_entity.pdbx_description
1 polymer ?
#
loop_
_entity_poly.entity_id
_entity_poly.type
_entity_poly.pdbx_seq_one_letter_code
_entity_poly.pdbx_strand_id
1 'polypeptide(L)'
;MTAEEELAALQTAEGVEAVLFAAEPLVVNPAAIDVDTHGRVWVAEIQWYRSQAKTNPPADSIKVLEDTDGDGRADKATVFAENVFAPMSICVAGDKVYVATSPDLWVYEDADGDLRADGPPKKLLTGFGGVNHDHGAHSLTLGPDHKWWMAHGDGGFDVRGVDDSNIQFQWGAMLRGELDGSELETVAVNFRNSYEVCVNSFGEAFCSDNDNDGNESVRICWILEGGNYGWFGRPPMGKQEVDRRVPEGVPLREGWHFRTYVPGFVPGTLVTGFGSPCGICFYEGHAFGGRMYGAPLHADAGPQVVRRFPHQVAGYGMSAESEVVLTTERDRYFRPDDVCVAPDGGVYVSDWYDG
;
A
#
# COMPACT_ATOMS: atom_id res chain seq x y z
N MET A 1 24.50 0.06 -2.06
CA MET A 1 25.42 -0.29 -3.15
C MET A 1 25.33 0.88 -4.13
N THR A 2 25.82 0.84 -5.37
CA THR A 2 25.28 1.77 -6.39
C THR A 2 23.97 1.19 -6.93
N ALA A 3 23.06 2.03 -7.44
CA ALA A 3 21.78 1.56 -8.00
C ALA A 3 21.99 0.50 -9.13
N GLU A 4 23.05 0.63 -9.92
CA GLU A 4 23.41 -0.36 -10.95
C GLU A 4 23.92 -1.69 -10.36
N GLU A 5 24.62 -1.65 -9.23
CA GLU A 5 25.05 -2.85 -8.50
C GLU A 5 23.85 -3.56 -7.85
N GLU A 6 22.86 -2.80 -7.35
CA GLU A 6 21.60 -3.31 -6.81
C GLU A 6 20.75 -3.95 -7.90
N LEU A 7 20.54 -3.27 -9.02
CA LEU A 7 19.87 -3.82 -10.20
C LEU A 7 20.54 -5.13 -10.63
N ALA A 8 21.87 -5.15 -10.71
CA ALA A 8 22.62 -6.36 -11.05
C ALA A 8 22.53 -7.45 -9.99
N ALA A 9 22.13 -7.15 -8.75
CA ALA A 9 21.93 -8.09 -7.66
C ALA A 9 20.58 -8.83 -7.75
N LEU A 10 19.57 -8.19 -8.34
CA LEU A 10 18.20 -8.70 -8.47
C LEU A 10 18.13 -10.01 -9.28
N GLN A 11 17.10 -10.79 -8.98
CA GLN A 11 16.70 -12.02 -9.63
C GLN A 11 15.23 -11.87 -10.06
N THR A 12 14.95 -12.06 -11.35
CA THR A 12 13.61 -11.94 -11.91
C THR A 12 13.02 -13.30 -12.27
N ALA A 13 11.69 -13.37 -12.32
CA ALA A 13 10.99 -14.50 -12.91
C ALA A 13 11.29 -14.64 -14.41
N GLU A 14 11.08 -15.83 -14.95
CA GLU A 14 11.20 -16.06 -16.40
C GLU A 14 10.26 -15.12 -17.19
N GLY A 15 10.81 -14.46 -18.22
CA GLY A 15 10.07 -13.52 -19.06
C GLY A 15 9.89 -12.13 -18.44
N VAL A 16 10.56 -11.85 -17.33
CA VAL A 16 10.61 -10.53 -16.68
C VAL A 16 12.03 -9.99 -16.74
N GLU A 17 12.15 -8.74 -17.17
CA GLU A 17 13.39 -7.96 -17.12
C GLU A 17 13.20 -6.82 -16.11
N ALA A 18 14.19 -6.63 -15.25
CA ALA A 18 14.26 -5.47 -14.36
C ALA A 18 15.21 -4.45 -14.99
N VAL A 19 14.80 -3.18 -15.01
CA VAL A 19 15.60 -2.04 -15.45
C VAL A 19 15.52 -0.94 -14.41
N LEU A 20 16.60 -0.16 -14.27
CA LEU A 20 16.61 0.99 -13.37
C LEU A 20 15.90 2.16 -14.04
N PHE A 21 14.74 2.56 -13.51
CA PHE A 21 14.01 3.75 -13.97
C PHE A 21 14.57 5.04 -13.36
N ALA A 22 14.76 5.09 -12.03
CA ALA A 22 15.28 6.25 -11.33
C ALA A 22 16.06 5.82 -10.08
N ALA A 23 17.00 6.66 -9.65
CA ALA A 23 17.76 6.53 -8.42
C ALA A 23 18.13 7.94 -7.90
N GLU A 24 18.87 8.02 -6.80
CA GLU A 24 19.39 9.29 -6.30
C GLU A 24 20.21 10.03 -7.37
N PRO A 25 20.08 11.37 -7.48
CA PRO A 25 19.30 12.25 -6.61
C PRO A 25 17.83 12.50 -7.07
N LEU A 26 17.35 11.81 -8.11
CA LEU A 26 15.99 12.03 -8.63
C LEU A 26 14.93 11.63 -7.59
N VAL A 27 15.13 10.47 -6.97
CA VAL A 27 14.28 9.89 -5.94
C VAL A 27 15.10 9.43 -4.74
N VAL A 28 14.58 9.59 -3.52
CA VAL A 28 15.16 9.14 -2.25
C VAL A 28 14.02 8.64 -1.35
N ASN A 29 14.15 7.41 -0.83
CA ASN A 29 13.19 6.80 0.10
C ASN A 29 11.71 7.03 -0.29
N PRO A 30 11.29 6.48 -1.45
CA PRO A 30 9.88 6.41 -1.78
C PRO A 30 9.13 5.68 -0.64
N ALA A 31 7.88 6.04 -0.38
CA ALA A 31 7.04 5.36 0.60
C ALA A 31 5.71 4.87 0.00
N ALA A 32 5.31 5.51 -1.10
CA ALA A 32 4.23 5.13 -1.98
C ALA A 32 4.49 5.76 -3.35
N ILE A 33 4.03 5.09 -4.41
CA ILE A 33 4.08 5.59 -5.79
C ILE A 33 2.70 5.47 -6.44
N ASP A 34 2.47 6.28 -7.47
CA ASP A 34 1.37 6.09 -8.40
C ASP A 34 1.84 6.44 -9.82
N VAL A 35 1.17 5.93 -10.86
CA VAL A 35 1.51 6.20 -12.25
C VAL A 35 0.32 6.82 -12.96
N ASP A 36 0.51 8.04 -13.47
CA ASP A 36 -0.58 8.73 -14.15
C ASP A 36 -0.80 8.24 -15.59
N THR A 37 -1.85 8.76 -16.22
CA THR A 37 -2.23 8.39 -17.60
C THR A 37 -1.18 8.75 -18.68
N HIS A 38 -0.16 9.55 -18.33
CA HIS A 38 0.96 9.88 -19.20
C HIS A 38 2.19 8.98 -18.97
N GLY A 39 2.11 8.04 -18.03
CA GLY A 39 3.24 7.17 -17.67
C GLY A 39 4.27 7.84 -16.75
N ARG A 40 3.93 8.99 -16.15
CA ARG A 40 4.81 9.67 -15.18
C ARG A 40 4.65 9.01 -13.83
N VAL A 41 5.76 8.79 -13.13
CA VAL A 41 5.74 8.18 -11.78
C VAL A 41 5.69 9.27 -10.74
N TRP A 42 4.61 9.29 -9.97
CA TRP A 42 4.43 10.18 -8.83
C TRP A 42 4.90 9.48 -7.56
N VAL A 43 5.67 10.18 -6.74
CA VAL A 43 6.34 9.59 -5.59
C VAL A 43 6.03 10.40 -4.35
N ALA A 44 5.52 9.73 -3.31
CA ALA A 44 5.56 10.22 -1.95
C ALA A 44 6.91 9.84 -1.32
N GLU A 45 7.83 10.81 -1.20
CA GLU A 45 9.13 10.59 -0.58
C GLU A 45 9.09 10.87 0.91
N ILE A 46 9.64 9.99 1.74
CA ILE A 46 9.73 10.20 3.19
C ILE A 46 11.16 10.08 3.68
N GLN A 47 11.66 11.16 4.28
CA GLN A 47 12.92 11.19 5.00
C GLN A 47 12.72 11.37 6.52
N TRP A 48 11.53 11.82 6.96
CA TRP A 48 11.18 12.03 8.37
C TRP A 48 10.20 10.99 8.96
N TYR A 49 10.42 9.71 8.68
CA TYR A 49 9.58 8.64 9.21
C TYR A 49 9.80 8.36 10.71
N ARG A 50 8.71 8.22 11.48
CA ARG A 50 8.66 7.77 12.89
C ARG A 50 9.67 8.45 13.84
N SER A 51 10.02 9.71 13.61
CA SER A 51 11.08 10.43 14.35
C SER A 51 12.48 9.78 14.30
N GLN A 52 12.70 8.77 13.45
CA GLN A 52 13.96 8.04 13.30
C GLN A 52 14.96 8.74 12.38
N ALA A 53 14.55 9.84 11.74
CA ALA A 53 15.43 10.61 10.88
C ALA A 53 16.71 11.04 11.61
N LYS A 54 17.84 10.91 10.91
CA LYS A 54 19.11 11.53 11.31
C LYS A 54 18.88 13.05 11.44
N THR A 55 19.63 13.71 12.32
CA THR A 55 19.48 15.15 12.63
C THR A 55 19.24 16.02 11.38
N ASN A 56 18.12 16.75 11.37
CA ASN A 56 17.66 17.67 10.30
C ASN A 56 17.49 17.01 8.91
N PRO A 57 16.60 16.02 8.74
CA PRO A 57 16.26 15.58 7.37
C PRO A 57 15.64 16.75 6.59
N PRO A 58 15.83 16.81 5.26
CA PRO A 58 14.95 17.59 4.38
C PRO A 58 13.49 17.26 4.66
N ALA A 59 12.59 18.20 4.42
CA ALA A 59 11.17 17.93 4.58
C ALA A 59 10.70 16.96 3.49
N ASP A 60 9.73 16.09 3.83
CA ASP A 60 9.15 15.12 2.91
C ASP A 60 8.45 15.86 1.74
N SER A 61 8.34 15.18 0.59
CA SER A 61 7.87 15.82 -0.64
C SER A 61 7.07 14.88 -1.52
N ILE A 62 6.27 15.48 -2.41
CA ILE A 62 5.69 14.78 -3.55
C ILE A 62 6.49 15.18 -4.80
N LYS A 63 6.96 14.18 -5.55
CA LYS A 63 7.69 14.39 -6.80
C LYS A 63 7.01 13.70 -7.98
N VAL A 64 7.30 14.20 -9.18
CA VAL A 64 6.93 13.58 -10.46
C VAL A 64 8.20 13.27 -11.23
N LEU A 65 8.38 12.01 -11.57
CA LEU A 65 9.50 11.51 -12.36
C LEU A 65 9.05 11.31 -13.80
N GLU A 66 9.81 11.86 -14.73
CA GLU A 66 9.51 11.87 -16.16
C GLU A 66 10.68 11.27 -16.95
N ASP A 67 10.35 10.35 -17.86
CA ASP A 67 11.20 9.95 -18.98
C ASP A 67 10.82 10.83 -20.18
N THR A 68 11.68 11.80 -20.53
CA THR A 68 11.37 12.79 -21.58
C THR A 68 11.91 12.40 -22.95
N ASP A 69 12.74 11.37 -23.04
CA ASP A 69 13.33 10.88 -24.30
C ASP A 69 12.86 9.47 -24.71
N GLY A 70 12.13 8.78 -23.84
CA GLY A 70 11.49 7.49 -24.08
C GLY A 70 12.44 6.30 -24.02
N ASP A 71 13.56 6.42 -23.31
CA ASP A 71 14.55 5.34 -23.16
C ASP A 71 14.23 4.34 -22.02
N GLY A 72 13.12 4.57 -21.30
CA GLY A 72 12.69 3.77 -20.16
C GLY A 72 13.33 4.20 -18.84
N ARG A 73 13.95 5.39 -18.77
CA ARG A 73 14.56 5.95 -17.56
C ARG A 73 14.10 7.37 -17.31
N ALA A 74 13.87 7.71 -16.05
CA ALA A 74 13.58 9.07 -15.68
C ALA A 74 14.84 9.94 -15.87
N ASP A 75 14.69 11.04 -16.59
CA ASP A 75 15.73 12.06 -16.77
C ASP A 75 15.40 13.38 -16.05
N LYS A 76 14.16 13.52 -15.57
CA LYS A 76 13.64 14.72 -14.91
C LYS A 76 12.84 14.36 -13.67
N ALA A 77 13.05 15.14 -12.62
CA ALA A 77 12.24 15.13 -11.40
C ALA A 77 11.68 16.54 -11.16
N THR A 78 10.35 16.66 -11.09
CA THR A 78 9.64 17.89 -10.71
C THR A 78 9.13 17.74 -9.29
N VAL A 79 9.45 18.68 -8.40
CA VAL A 79 8.88 18.71 -7.05
C VAL A 79 7.48 19.33 -7.15
N PHE A 80 6.46 18.50 -6.94
CA PHE A 80 5.06 18.90 -7.01
C PHE A 80 4.63 19.65 -5.74
N ALA A 81 5.00 19.11 -4.57
CA ALA A 81 4.72 19.70 -3.27
C ALA A 81 5.89 19.46 -2.29
N GLU A 82 6.29 20.49 -1.56
CA GLU A 82 7.33 20.45 -0.53
C GLU A 82 6.73 20.51 0.89
N ASN A 83 7.50 20.07 1.88
CA ASN A 83 7.12 20.14 3.30
C ASN A 83 5.82 19.40 3.62
N VAL A 84 5.61 18.28 2.93
CA VAL A 84 4.53 17.35 3.25
C VAL A 84 4.93 16.59 4.51
N PHE A 85 3.98 16.24 5.38
CA PHE A 85 4.30 15.59 6.65
C PHE A 85 4.02 14.09 6.54
N ALA A 86 5.07 13.25 6.45
CA ALA A 86 4.95 11.79 6.39
C ALA A 86 3.86 11.32 5.40
N PRO A 87 3.96 11.65 4.09
CA PRO A 87 3.02 11.18 3.07
C PRO A 87 3.10 9.66 2.90
N MET A 88 2.15 8.94 3.48
CA MET A 88 2.13 7.47 3.47
C MET A 88 1.29 6.87 2.32
N SER A 89 0.74 7.71 1.45
CA SER A 89 -0.07 7.31 0.29
C SER A 89 -0.11 8.44 -0.73
N ILE A 90 -0.18 8.08 -2.00
CA ILE A 90 -0.40 8.99 -3.12
C ILE A 90 -1.40 8.36 -4.10
N CYS A 91 -2.30 9.18 -4.64
CA CYS A 91 -3.20 8.79 -5.73
C CYS A 91 -3.43 9.97 -6.66
N VAL A 92 -3.23 9.76 -7.96
CA VAL A 92 -3.34 10.77 -9.00
C VAL A 92 -4.59 10.51 -9.82
N ALA A 93 -5.55 11.43 -9.71
CA ALA A 93 -6.84 11.35 -10.37
C ALA A 93 -7.07 12.59 -11.25
N GLY A 94 -6.53 12.54 -12.48
CA GLY A 94 -6.59 13.68 -13.40
C GLY A 94 -5.74 14.85 -12.91
N ASP A 95 -6.38 15.99 -12.64
CA ASP A 95 -5.77 17.22 -12.13
C ASP A 95 -5.71 17.28 -10.60
N LYS A 96 -6.05 16.18 -9.91
CA LYS A 96 -6.06 16.09 -8.44
C LYS A 96 -5.09 15.04 -7.95
N VAL A 97 -4.39 15.38 -6.87
CA VAL A 97 -3.49 14.46 -6.17
C VAL A 97 -3.94 14.33 -4.72
N TYR A 98 -4.31 13.12 -4.35
CA TYR A 98 -4.76 12.77 -3.01
C TYR A 98 -3.57 12.20 -2.22
N VAL A 99 -3.34 12.72 -1.02
CA VAL A 99 -2.19 12.32 -0.18
C VAL A 99 -2.66 12.08 1.24
N ALA A 100 -2.48 10.86 1.74
CA ALA A 100 -2.78 10.53 3.14
C ALA A 100 -1.57 10.85 4.04
N THR A 101 -1.82 11.67 5.05
CA THR A 101 -0.86 12.02 6.11
C THR A 101 -1.61 11.98 7.44
N SER A 102 -1.72 10.82 8.10
CA SER A 102 -2.47 10.70 9.35
C SER A 102 -2.13 11.87 10.32
N PRO A 103 -3.14 12.64 10.79
CA PRO A 103 -4.56 12.29 10.86
C PRO A 103 -5.44 12.75 9.68
N ASP A 104 -4.84 13.28 8.62
CA ASP A 104 -5.52 14.00 7.55
C ASP A 104 -5.37 13.31 6.18
N LEU A 105 -6.41 13.44 5.35
CA LEU A 105 -6.33 13.20 3.90
C LEU A 105 -6.39 14.55 3.18
N TRP A 106 -5.40 14.83 2.34
CA TRP A 106 -5.26 16.09 1.61
C TRP A 106 -5.53 15.91 0.12
N VAL A 107 -6.00 16.97 -0.52
CA VAL A 107 -6.15 17.08 -1.97
C VAL A 107 -5.39 18.30 -2.46
N TYR A 108 -4.48 18.06 -3.39
CA TYR A 108 -3.77 19.07 -4.17
C TYR A 108 -4.40 19.17 -5.56
N GLU A 109 -4.26 20.32 -6.21
CA GLU A 109 -4.77 20.59 -7.56
C GLU A 109 -3.60 20.99 -8.47
N ASP A 110 -3.60 20.49 -9.71
CA ASP A 110 -2.69 20.79 -10.84
C ASP A 110 -3.53 21.13 -12.08
N ALA A 111 -4.34 22.18 -11.97
CA ALA A 111 -5.33 22.54 -13.00
C ALA A 111 -4.68 23.13 -14.26
N ASP A 112 -3.46 23.66 -14.17
CA ASP A 112 -2.71 24.16 -15.31
C ASP A 112 -1.75 23.12 -15.94
N GLY A 113 -1.56 21.98 -15.27
CA GLY A 113 -0.78 20.84 -15.76
C GLY A 113 0.72 21.08 -15.79
N ASP A 114 1.22 22.03 -14.99
CA ASP A 114 2.65 22.35 -14.91
C ASP A 114 3.44 21.43 -13.96
N LEU A 115 2.76 20.45 -13.36
CA LEU A 115 3.30 19.50 -12.38
C LEU A 115 3.75 20.15 -11.08
N ARG A 116 3.08 21.23 -10.68
CA ARG A 116 3.22 21.85 -9.35
C ARG A 116 1.85 22.09 -8.76
N ALA A 117 1.77 22.00 -7.44
CA ALA A 117 0.51 22.32 -6.77
C ALA A 117 0.14 23.80 -7.00
N ASP A 118 -1.07 24.05 -7.49
CA ASP A 118 -1.61 25.38 -7.78
C ASP A 118 -1.77 26.27 -6.54
N GLY A 119 -1.65 25.69 -5.35
CA GLY A 119 -1.78 26.39 -4.08
C GLY A 119 -1.74 25.44 -2.88
N PRO A 120 -2.12 25.95 -1.69
CA PRO A 120 -2.21 25.13 -0.50
C PRO A 120 -3.22 23.99 -0.68
N PRO A 121 -2.91 22.78 -0.19
CA PRO A 121 -3.83 21.65 -0.28
C PRO A 121 -5.11 21.89 0.53
N LYS A 122 -6.20 21.27 0.10
CA LYS A 122 -7.46 21.21 0.84
C LYS A 122 -7.47 19.97 1.71
N LYS A 123 -7.78 20.12 2.99
CA LYS A 123 -8.04 18.99 3.88
C LYS A 123 -9.39 18.39 3.52
N LEU A 124 -9.39 17.17 3.01
CA LEU A 124 -10.61 16.46 2.60
C LEU A 124 -11.26 15.77 3.79
N LEU A 125 -10.47 14.98 4.51
CA LEU A 125 -10.92 14.21 5.68
C LEU A 125 -9.91 14.35 6.82
N THR A 126 -10.38 14.15 8.05
CA THR A 126 -9.55 14.15 9.26
C THR A 126 -10.10 13.17 10.29
N GLY A 127 -9.26 12.77 11.24
CA GLY A 127 -9.63 11.86 12.32
C GLY A 127 -9.06 10.45 12.18
N PHE A 128 -8.15 10.24 11.23
CA PHE A 128 -7.37 9.01 11.14
C PHE A 128 -6.34 8.94 12.27
N GLY A 129 -6.17 7.77 12.86
CA GLY A 129 -5.12 7.48 13.84
C GLY A 129 -3.78 7.18 13.17
N GLY A 130 -2.80 6.71 13.97
CA GLY A 130 -1.49 6.30 13.44
C GLY A 130 -0.68 7.45 12.83
N VAL A 131 -0.62 8.61 13.50
CA VAL A 131 0.17 9.77 13.06
C VAL A 131 1.65 9.40 12.90
N ASN A 132 2.22 9.60 11.70
CA ASN A 132 3.59 9.22 11.34
C ASN A 132 3.93 7.76 11.71
N HIS A 133 3.05 6.83 11.33
CA HIS A 133 3.14 5.41 11.66
C HIS A 133 2.51 4.56 10.54
N ASP A 134 3.17 3.46 10.15
CA ASP A 134 2.66 2.39 9.25
C ASP A 134 1.31 1.74 9.65
N HIS A 135 0.67 2.12 10.74
CA HIS A 135 -0.66 1.60 11.15
C HIS A 135 -1.72 2.71 11.07
N GLY A 136 -1.45 3.75 10.27
CA GLY A 136 -2.33 4.88 10.02
C GLY A 136 -3.18 4.69 8.77
N ALA A 137 -3.56 5.79 8.14
CA ALA A 137 -4.19 5.80 6.82
C ALA A 137 -3.13 5.61 5.73
N HIS A 138 -3.32 4.58 4.91
CA HIS A 138 -2.45 4.20 3.81
C HIS A 138 -3.27 3.82 2.59
N SER A 139 -2.63 3.82 1.42
CA SER A 139 -3.22 3.44 0.12
C SER A 139 -4.51 4.18 -0.20
N LEU A 140 -4.51 4.96 -1.27
CA LEU A 140 -5.72 5.49 -1.85
C LEU A 140 -5.73 5.03 -3.29
N THR A 141 -6.65 4.14 -3.63
CA THR A 141 -6.79 3.64 -5.00
C THR A 141 -8.19 3.90 -5.51
N LEU A 142 -8.34 4.07 -6.82
CA LEU A 142 -9.65 4.27 -7.43
C LEU A 142 -10.25 2.92 -7.83
N GLY A 143 -11.43 2.63 -7.31
CA GLY A 143 -12.20 1.46 -7.71
C GLY A 143 -12.94 1.66 -9.04
N PRO A 144 -13.39 0.58 -9.69
CA PRO A 144 -14.24 0.65 -10.89
C PRO A 144 -15.63 1.26 -10.60
N ASP A 145 -15.97 1.43 -9.32
CA ASP A 145 -17.16 2.11 -8.83
C ASP A 145 -16.99 3.64 -8.73
N HIS A 146 -15.86 4.19 -9.19
CA HIS A 146 -15.49 5.61 -9.13
C HIS A 146 -15.34 6.18 -7.72
N LYS A 147 -15.27 5.30 -6.71
CA LYS A 147 -14.98 5.66 -5.32
C LYS A 147 -13.50 5.42 -5.04
N TRP A 148 -12.94 6.17 -4.09
CA TRP A 148 -11.65 5.80 -3.55
C TRP A 148 -11.80 4.65 -2.55
N TRP A 149 -10.76 3.84 -2.46
CA TRP A 149 -10.58 2.76 -1.51
C TRP A 149 -9.34 3.03 -0.68
N MET A 150 -9.41 2.76 0.62
CA MET A 150 -8.29 3.00 1.54
C MET A 150 -8.11 1.87 2.55
N ALA A 151 -6.85 1.56 2.82
CA ALA A 151 -6.47 0.70 3.94
C ALA A 151 -6.13 1.56 5.17
N HIS A 152 -6.65 1.21 6.32
CA HIS A 152 -6.25 1.83 7.58
C HIS A 152 -5.81 0.75 8.55
N GLY A 153 -4.65 0.94 9.19
CA GLY A 153 -4.14 0.03 10.22
C GLY A 153 -4.87 0.15 11.56
N ASP A 154 -4.38 -0.50 12.59
CA ASP A 154 -5.05 -0.56 13.90
C ASP A 154 -4.83 0.67 14.80
N GLY A 155 -4.35 1.78 14.23
CA GLY A 155 -4.27 3.08 14.90
C GLY A 155 -5.62 3.68 15.30
N GLY A 156 -6.73 3.10 14.84
CA GLY A 156 -8.11 3.55 15.06
C GLY A 156 -8.44 4.86 14.33
N PHE A 157 -9.72 5.18 14.18
CA PHE A 157 -10.18 6.38 13.48
C PHE A 157 -11.60 6.79 13.91
N ASP A 158 -11.90 8.08 13.77
CA ASP A 158 -13.24 8.68 13.88
C ASP A 158 -13.33 9.79 12.83
N VAL A 159 -13.80 9.43 11.64
CA VAL A 159 -13.74 10.27 10.44
C VAL A 159 -15.14 10.63 10.01
N ARG A 160 -15.37 11.94 9.87
CA ARG A 160 -16.61 12.51 9.37
C ARG A 160 -16.40 13.06 7.96
N GLY A 161 -17.26 12.64 7.05
CA GLY A 161 -17.33 13.11 5.67
C GLY A 161 -17.97 14.49 5.55
N VAL A 162 -17.89 15.06 4.34
CA VAL A 162 -18.43 16.41 4.03
C VAL A 162 -19.97 16.47 4.07
N ASP A 163 -20.62 15.31 4.03
CA ASP A 163 -22.06 15.08 4.03
C ASP A 163 -22.59 14.59 5.40
N ASP A 164 -21.81 14.76 6.47
CA ASP A 164 -22.07 14.25 7.82
C ASP A 164 -22.03 12.71 7.99
N SER A 165 -21.71 11.95 6.94
CA SER A 165 -21.37 10.53 7.07
C SER A 165 -20.25 10.36 8.11
N ASN A 166 -20.32 9.32 8.94
CA ASN A 166 -19.34 9.11 10.01
C ASN A 166 -18.97 7.64 10.10
N ILE A 167 -17.69 7.36 10.00
CA ILE A 167 -17.12 6.04 10.21
C ILE A 167 -16.17 6.09 11.40
N GLN A 168 -16.35 5.16 12.32
CA GLN A 168 -15.54 5.08 13.53
C GLN A 168 -15.22 3.63 13.82
N PHE A 169 -13.94 3.36 14.02
CA PHE A 169 -13.49 2.04 14.43
C PHE A 169 -12.18 2.11 15.20
N GLN A 170 -11.95 1.17 16.10
CA GLN A 170 -10.78 1.19 16.99
C GLN A 170 -9.57 0.40 16.45
N TRP A 171 -9.74 -0.32 15.33
CA TRP A 171 -8.69 -1.13 14.69
C TRP A 171 -8.69 -0.90 13.17
N GLY A 172 -7.95 -1.74 12.43
CA GLY A 172 -7.82 -1.60 10.99
C GLY A 172 -9.09 -1.97 10.23
N ALA A 173 -9.27 -1.27 9.11
CA ALA A 173 -10.44 -1.38 8.25
C ALA A 173 -10.08 -1.06 6.78
N MET A 174 -10.90 -1.61 5.88
CA MET A 174 -10.98 -1.14 4.49
C MET A 174 -12.10 -0.13 4.41
N LEU A 175 -11.78 1.05 3.89
CA LEU A 175 -12.66 2.20 3.81
C LEU A 175 -12.93 2.54 2.35
N ARG A 176 -14.12 3.08 2.07
CA ARG A 176 -14.53 3.51 0.73
C ARG A 176 -15.28 4.84 0.85
N GLY A 177 -15.18 5.71 -0.16
CA GLY A 177 -15.93 6.97 -0.21
C GLY A 177 -15.86 7.67 -1.56
N GLU A 178 -16.67 8.72 -1.73
CA GLU A 178 -16.62 9.57 -2.92
C GLU A 178 -15.37 10.44 -2.94
N LEU A 179 -14.95 10.86 -4.13
CA LEU A 179 -13.76 11.69 -4.35
C LEU A 179 -13.82 13.08 -3.70
N ASP A 180 -15.01 13.52 -3.28
CA ASP A 180 -15.23 14.75 -2.53
C ASP A 180 -15.28 14.53 -1.00
N GLY A 181 -15.09 13.30 -0.54
CA GLY A 181 -15.13 12.93 0.88
C GLY A 181 -16.53 12.69 1.44
N SER A 182 -17.56 12.54 0.58
CA SER A 182 -18.91 12.13 0.98
C SER A 182 -19.11 10.61 0.92
N GLU A 183 -20.25 10.14 1.40
CA GLU A 183 -20.67 8.72 1.38
C GLU A 183 -19.62 7.75 1.96
N LEU A 184 -19.04 8.08 3.11
CA LEU A 184 -18.05 7.22 3.76
C LEU A 184 -18.65 5.87 4.17
N GLU A 185 -17.92 4.81 3.86
CA GLU A 185 -18.31 3.42 4.13
C GLU A 185 -17.14 2.63 4.73
N THR A 186 -17.44 1.81 5.74
CA THR A 186 -16.54 0.76 6.22
C THR A 186 -16.86 -0.55 5.50
N VAL A 187 -15.99 -0.96 4.58
CA VAL A 187 -16.17 -2.16 3.75
C VAL A 187 -15.85 -3.43 4.54
N ALA A 188 -14.75 -3.44 5.28
CA ALA A 188 -14.30 -4.59 6.05
C ALA A 188 -13.53 -4.14 7.30
N VAL A 189 -13.49 -4.97 8.34
CA VAL A 189 -12.93 -4.60 9.65
C VAL A 189 -12.03 -5.68 10.24
N ASN A 190 -11.31 -5.28 11.30
CA ASN A 190 -10.45 -6.15 12.11
C ASN A 190 -9.19 -6.60 11.36
N PHE A 191 -8.52 -5.65 10.72
CA PHE A 191 -7.14 -5.76 10.27
C PHE A 191 -6.18 -5.19 11.34
N ARG A 192 -4.91 -5.57 11.29
CA ARG A 192 -3.88 -4.99 12.18
C ARG A 192 -3.09 -3.92 11.46
N ASN A 193 -2.40 -4.32 10.40
CA ASN A 193 -1.51 -3.47 9.63
C ASN A 193 -1.65 -3.88 8.17
N SER A 194 -2.80 -3.53 7.62
CA SER A 194 -3.03 -3.57 6.19
C SER A 194 -2.45 -2.31 5.59
N TYR A 195 -1.32 -2.46 4.89
CA TYR A 195 -0.59 -1.34 4.33
C TYR A 195 -1.31 -0.80 3.10
N GLU A 196 -1.68 -1.66 2.15
CA GLU A 196 -2.42 -1.21 0.96
C GLU A 196 -3.59 -2.10 0.55
N VAL A 197 -4.48 -1.53 -0.25
CA VAL A 197 -5.60 -2.23 -0.90
C VAL A 197 -5.54 -1.99 -2.41
N CYS A 198 -5.75 -3.06 -3.18
CA CYS A 198 -5.95 -2.97 -4.63
C CYS A 198 -7.33 -3.49 -5.01
N VAL A 199 -7.89 -2.95 -6.10
CA VAL A 199 -9.19 -3.34 -6.63
C VAL A 199 -9.05 -3.55 -8.14
N ASN A 200 -9.55 -4.67 -8.66
CA ASN A 200 -9.52 -4.93 -10.10
C ASN A 200 -10.74 -4.35 -10.83
N SER A 201 -10.73 -4.43 -12.16
CA SER A 201 -11.83 -3.95 -13.01
C SER A 201 -13.20 -4.60 -12.76
N PHE A 202 -13.24 -5.75 -12.08
CA PHE A 202 -14.47 -6.45 -11.68
C PHE A 202 -14.93 -6.13 -10.25
N GLY A 203 -14.18 -5.30 -9.52
CA GLY A 203 -14.48 -4.92 -8.14
C GLY A 203 -13.98 -5.92 -7.09
N GLU A 204 -13.17 -6.90 -7.47
CA GLU A 204 -12.50 -7.77 -6.50
C GLU A 204 -11.35 -7.00 -5.86
N ALA A 205 -11.40 -6.91 -4.53
CA ALA A 205 -10.39 -6.20 -3.75
C ALA A 205 -9.49 -7.16 -2.99
N PHE A 206 -8.21 -6.80 -2.87
CA PHE A 206 -7.21 -7.53 -2.10
C PHE A 206 -6.39 -6.58 -1.22
N CYS A 207 -5.98 -7.07 -0.05
CA CYS A 207 -4.99 -6.39 0.77
C CYS A 207 -3.97 -7.40 1.30
N SER A 208 -2.83 -6.91 1.73
CA SER A 208 -1.95 -7.62 2.66
C SER A 208 -2.26 -7.19 4.10
N ASP A 209 -1.93 -8.03 5.09
CA ASP A 209 -2.06 -7.70 6.51
C ASP A 209 -1.04 -8.55 7.31
N ASN A 210 -0.48 -8.01 8.38
CA ASN A 210 0.47 -8.72 9.25
C ASN A 210 0.04 -8.66 10.72
N ASP A 211 0.29 -9.68 11.56
CA ASP A 211 -0.19 -9.72 12.97
C ASP A 211 0.90 -9.65 14.07
N ASN A 212 2.12 -10.08 13.77
CA ASN A 212 3.20 -10.32 14.74
C ASN A 212 4.46 -9.53 14.36
N ASP A 213 4.29 -8.24 14.05
CA ASP A 213 5.36 -7.38 13.52
C ASP A 213 6.11 -8.07 12.35
N GLY A 214 5.35 -8.82 11.55
CA GLY A 214 5.89 -9.52 10.41
C GLY A 214 6.57 -10.86 10.67
N ASN A 215 6.59 -11.41 11.89
CA ASN A 215 7.42 -12.59 12.17
C ASN A 215 6.97 -13.90 11.52
N GLU A 216 5.68 -14.25 11.60
CA GLU A 216 5.21 -15.59 11.16
C GLU A 216 3.87 -15.59 10.40
N SER A 217 3.15 -14.46 10.32
CA SER A 217 1.77 -14.45 9.81
C SER A 217 1.44 -13.21 8.96
N VAL A 218 2.26 -12.89 7.97
CA VAL A 218 1.78 -12.07 6.85
C VAL A 218 0.76 -12.87 6.05
N ARG A 219 -0.33 -12.22 5.65
CA ARG A 219 -1.39 -12.82 4.84
C ARG A 219 -1.81 -11.92 3.70
N ILE A 220 -2.28 -12.54 2.62
CA ILE A 220 -3.05 -11.90 1.56
C ILE A 220 -4.52 -12.19 1.83
N CYS A 221 -5.35 -11.16 1.74
CA CYS A 221 -6.77 -11.20 2.02
C CYS A 221 -7.54 -10.74 0.79
N TRP A 222 -8.41 -11.60 0.26
CA TRP A 222 -9.52 -11.14 -0.57
C TRP A 222 -10.51 -10.41 0.32
N ILE A 223 -10.96 -9.23 -0.10
CA ILE A 223 -11.83 -8.36 0.69
C ILE A 223 -13.30 -8.68 0.38
N LEU A 224 -13.89 -9.52 1.22
CA LEU A 224 -15.33 -9.69 1.30
C LEU A 224 -15.97 -8.47 2.00
N GLU A 225 -16.92 -7.81 1.34
CA GLU A 225 -17.73 -6.74 1.93
C GLU A 225 -18.48 -7.22 3.19
N GLY A 226 -18.48 -6.42 4.25
CA GLY A 226 -18.95 -6.79 5.58
C GLY A 226 -18.06 -7.78 6.33
N GLY A 227 -16.88 -8.11 5.77
CA GLY A 227 -15.95 -9.09 6.29
C GLY A 227 -15.28 -8.68 7.60
N ASN A 228 -15.05 -9.68 8.45
CA ASN A 228 -14.34 -9.55 9.71
C ASN A 228 -13.06 -10.39 9.66
N TYR A 229 -11.90 -9.74 9.77
CA TYR A 229 -10.59 -10.35 9.55
C TYR A 229 -9.86 -10.73 10.84
N GLY A 230 -10.56 -10.61 11.96
CA GLY A 230 -10.22 -11.29 13.20
C GLY A 230 -9.14 -10.65 14.06
N TRP A 231 -8.55 -9.52 13.68
CA TRP A 231 -7.69 -8.75 14.59
C TRP A 231 -8.48 -8.14 15.75
N PHE A 232 -7.89 -8.24 16.93
CA PHE A 232 -8.44 -7.71 18.17
C PHE A 232 -7.26 -7.36 19.07
N GLY A 233 -6.69 -6.17 18.93
CA GLY A 233 -5.59 -5.68 19.77
C GLY A 233 -6.11 -5.00 21.05
N ARG A 234 -5.38 -5.12 22.17
CA ARG A 234 -5.57 -4.25 23.35
C ARG A 234 -4.54 -3.11 23.32
N PRO A 235 -4.95 -1.85 23.56
CA PRO A 235 -4.01 -0.80 23.88
C PRO A 235 -3.26 -1.11 25.19
N PRO A 236 -1.96 -0.76 25.34
CA PRO A 236 -1.12 -0.06 24.37
C PRO A 236 -0.45 -1.00 23.35
N MET A 237 -0.28 -0.48 22.13
CA MET A 237 0.28 -1.13 20.93
C MET A 237 1.76 -1.53 21.08
N GLY A 238 2.07 -2.48 21.97
CA GLY A 238 3.47 -2.85 22.22
C GLY A 238 3.72 -4.21 22.84
N LYS A 239 2.68 -4.97 23.20
CA LYS A 239 2.83 -6.37 23.60
C LYS A 239 1.75 -7.20 22.94
N GLN A 240 2.19 -8.21 22.20
CA GLN A 240 1.41 -9.24 21.53
C GLN A 240 0.68 -10.12 22.56
N GLU A 241 -0.19 -9.53 23.37
CA GLU A 241 -1.12 -10.32 24.16
C GLU A 241 -2.14 -10.87 23.18
N VAL A 242 -2.11 -12.19 22.98
CA VAL A 242 -3.12 -12.93 22.25
C VAL A 242 -4.46 -12.64 22.89
N ASP A 243 -5.27 -11.86 22.20
CA ASP A 243 -6.58 -11.49 22.71
C ASP A 243 -7.44 -12.74 22.85
N ARG A 244 -8.01 -12.90 24.05
CA ARG A 244 -8.69 -14.13 24.48
C ARG A 244 -10.18 -14.16 24.15
N ARG A 245 -10.70 -13.20 23.37
CA ARG A 245 -12.10 -13.14 22.94
C ARG A 245 -12.39 -14.20 21.86
N VAL A 246 -12.39 -15.47 22.25
CA VAL A 246 -12.96 -16.57 21.46
C VAL A 246 -14.11 -17.20 22.24
N PRO A 247 -15.13 -17.79 21.57
CA PRO A 247 -16.22 -18.48 22.24
C PRO A 247 -15.73 -19.59 23.18
N GLU A 248 -16.49 -19.86 24.24
CA GLU A 248 -16.19 -20.95 25.18
C GLU A 248 -16.05 -22.29 24.44
N GLY A 249 -15.00 -23.05 24.77
CA GLY A 249 -14.71 -24.35 24.14
C GLY A 249 -13.92 -24.28 22.83
N VAL A 250 -13.67 -23.08 22.28
CA VAL A 250 -12.77 -22.89 21.14
C VAL A 250 -11.32 -22.76 21.65
N PRO A 251 -10.37 -23.60 21.20
CA PRO A 251 -8.99 -23.49 21.64
C PRO A 251 -8.38 -22.19 21.14
N LEU A 252 -7.85 -21.38 22.05
CA LEU A 252 -7.00 -20.25 21.70
C LEU A 252 -5.70 -20.79 21.10
N ARG A 253 -5.35 -20.29 19.91
CA ARG A 253 -4.03 -20.49 19.31
C ARG A 253 -3.15 -19.32 19.71
N GLU A 254 -2.24 -19.57 20.64
CA GLU A 254 -1.25 -18.58 21.05
C GLU A 254 -0.40 -18.16 19.84
N GLY A 255 -0.16 -16.85 19.68
CA GLY A 255 0.53 -16.27 18.52
C GLY A 255 -0.31 -16.14 17.25
N TRP A 256 -1.57 -16.61 17.22
CA TRP A 256 -2.41 -16.56 16.00
C TRP A 256 -3.60 -15.63 16.17
N HIS A 257 -3.47 -14.39 15.68
CA HIS A 257 -4.44 -13.33 15.99
C HIS A 257 -5.62 -13.28 15.02
N PHE A 258 -5.56 -13.93 13.85
CA PHE A 258 -6.60 -13.80 12.82
C PHE A 258 -7.88 -14.62 13.05
N ARG A 259 -7.87 -15.57 14.00
CA ARG A 259 -9.06 -16.37 14.39
C ARG A 259 -9.80 -17.04 13.23
N THR A 260 -9.13 -17.34 12.13
CA THR A 260 -9.71 -17.99 10.94
C THR A 260 -10.29 -19.39 11.21
N TYR A 261 -9.93 -20.00 12.34
CA TYR A 261 -10.48 -21.26 12.84
C TYR A 261 -11.83 -21.09 13.57
N VAL A 262 -12.33 -19.87 13.73
CA VAL A 262 -13.60 -19.56 14.41
C VAL A 262 -14.64 -19.13 13.35
N PRO A 263 -15.86 -19.69 13.36
CA PRO A 263 -16.91 -19.26 12.45
C PRO A 263 -17.22 -17.77 12.59
N GLY A 264 -17.42 -17.08 11.46
CA GLY A 264 -17.71 -15.64 11.40
C GLY A 264 -16.50 -14.76 11.08
N PHE A 265 -15.29 -15.33 11.01
CA PHE A 265 -14.11 -14.63 10.50
C PHE A 265 -13.77 -15.07 9.08
N VAL A 266 -13.41 -14.11 8.24
CA VAL A 266 -13.01 -14.36 6.86
C VAL A 266 -11.61 -14.99 6.86
N PRO A 267 -11.42 -16.16 6.22
CA PRO A 267 -10.09 -16.73 6.09
C PRO A 267 -9.22 -15.85 5.17
N GLY A 268 -7.93 -15.75 5.47
CA GLY A 268 -6.98 -15.20 4.51
C GLY A 268 -6.93 -16.07 3.26
N THR A 269 -6.68 -15.44 2.11
CA THR A 269 -6.50 -16.10 0.81
C THR A 269 -5.22 -16.95 0.80
N LEU A 270 -4.16 -16.44 1.43
CA LEU A 270 -2.89 -17.13 1.61
C LEU A 270 -2.14 -16.56 2.82
N VAL A 271 -1.37 -17.38 3.53
CA VAL A 271 -0.37 -16.94 4.51
C VAL A 271 1.01 -17.06 3.87
N THR A 272 1.78 -15.96 3.86
CA THR A 272 3.11 -15.89 3.22
C THR A 272 4.26 -16.06 4.20
N GLY A 273 3.99 -16.08 5.51
CA GLY A 273 4.98 -16.31 6.57
C GLY A 273 5.58 -15.02 7.11
N PHE A 274 6.91 -15.01 7.28
CA PHE A 274 7.66 -13.80 7.67
C PHE A 274 7.57 -12.73 6.58
N GLY A 275 7.31 -11.48 6.96
CA GLY A 275 7.52 -10.34 6.10
C GLY A 275 7.05 -9.00 6.65
N SER A 276 7.30 -7.94 5.90
CA SER A 276 6.85 -6.59 6.19
C SER A 276 6.09 -6.13 4.93
N PRO A 277 4.80 -6.50 4.81
CA PRO A 277 4.04 -6.26 3.61
C PRO A 277 3.84 -4.76 3.39
N CYS A 278 4.01 -4.32 2.16
CA CYS A 278 3.87 -2.93 1.78
C CYS A 278 2.87 -2.81 0.62
N GLY A 279 3.25 -2.24 -0.53
CA GLY A 279 2.35 -1.98 -1.65
C GLY A 279 1.75 -3.21 -2.32
N ILE A 280 0.54 -3.04 -2.84
CA ILE A 280 -0.19 -4.06 -3.59
C ILE A 280 -0.95 -3.42 -4.74
N CYS A 281 -0.86 -4.01 -5.94
CA CYS A 281 -1.69 -3.63 -7.08
C CYS A 281 -2.25 -4.87 -7.78
N PHE A 282 -3.16 -4.69 -8.72
CA PHE A 282 -3.71 -5.78 -9.52
C PHE A 282 -3.22 -5.67 -10.96
N TYR A 283 -2.67 -6.75 -11.52
CA TYR A 283 -2.14 -6.72 -12.88
C TYR A 283 -3.18 -7.21 -13.89
N GLU A 284 -3.69 -6.29 -14.71
CA GLU A 284 -4.66 -6.57 -15.80
C GLU A 284 -4.06 -6.35 -17.20
N GLY A 285 -2.74 -6.14 -17.29
CA GLY A 285 -2.02 -5.93 -18.54
C GLY A 285 -1.65 -7.22 -19.29
N HIS A 286 -1.07 -7.04 -20.48
CA HIS A 286 -0.57 -8.14 -21.31
C HIS A 286 0.91 -8.02 -21.69
N ALA A 287 1.64 -7.04 -21.14
CA ALA A 287 3.04 -6.78 -21.49
C ALA A 287 3.95 -7.98 -21.24
N PHE A 288 3.66 -8.80 -20.22
CA PHE A 288 4.39 -10.04 -19.91
C PHE A 288 3.83 -11.29 -20.62
N GLY A 289 3.35 -11.14 -21.86
CA GLY A 289 2.77 -12.25 -22.63
C GLY A 289 1.54 -12.89 -21.98
N GLY A 290 0.84 -12.14 -21.12
CA GLY A 290 -0.31 -12.60 -20.33
C GLY A 290 0.03 -13.45 -19.09
N ARG A 291 1.29 -13.78 -18.83
CA ARG A 291 1.70 -14.61 -17.67
C ARG A 291 1.34 -13.99 -16.32
N MET A 292 1.39 -12.66 -16.24
CA MET A 292 1.07 -11.90 -15.01
C MET A 292 -0.42 -11.56 -14.88
N TYR A 293 -1.22 -11.75 -15.93
CA TYR A 293 -2.61 -11.28 -15.98
C TYR A 293 -3.49 -11.93 -14.89
N GLY A 294 -4.33 -11.11 -14.26
CA GLY A 294 -5.42 -11.59 -13.39
C GLY A 294 -4.97 -11.93 -11.96
N ALA A 295 -3.89 -11.32 -11.47
CA ALA A 295 -3.39 -11.59 -10.13
C ALA A 295 -2.91 -10.30 -9.44
N PRO A 296 -3.06 -10.20 -8.09
CA PRO A 296 -2.37 -9.18 -7.32
C PRO A 296 -0.85 -9.33 -7.44
N LEU A 297 -0.15 -8.20 -7.57
CA LEU A 297 1.29 -8.03 -7.37
C LEU A 297 1.50 -7.35 -6.02
N HIS A 298 2.51 -7.77 -5.27
CA HIS A 298 2.70 -7.32 -3.90
C HIS A 298 4.18 -7.20 -3.55
N ALA A 299 4.54 -6.04 -3.02
CA ALA A 299 5.84 -5.74 -2.45
C ALA A 299 5.90 -6.17 -0.97
N ASP A 300 6.94 -6.92 -0.60
CA ASP A 300 7.18 -7.37 0.77
C ASP A 300 8.64 -7.09 1.15
N ALA A 301 8.83 -6.05 1.95
CA ALA A 301 10.15 -5.52 2.29
C ALA A 301 10.95 -6.48 3.20
N GLY A 302 10.27 -7.20 4.08
CA GLY A 302 10.89 -8.12 5.04
C GLY A 302 11.69 -9.25 4.36
N PRO A 303 11.06 -10.07 3.50
CA PRO A 303 11.69 -11.14 2.75
C PRO A 303 12.28 -10.68 1.42
N GLN A 304 12.28 -9.37 1.12
CA GLN A 304 12.97 -8.77 -0.04
C GLN A 304 12.44 -9.29 -1.38
N VAL A 305 11.13 -9.21 -1.56
CA VAL A 305 10.47 -9.92 -2.66
C VAL A 305 9.24 -9.18 -3.16
N VAL A 306 9.08 -9.16 -4.48
CA VAL A 306 7.80 -8.89 -5.14
C VAL A 306 7.21 -10.21 -5.60
N ARG A 307 5.97 -10.47 -5.23
CA ARG A 307 5.25 -11.70 -5.55
C ARG A 307 3.99 -11.39 -6.34
N ARG A 308 3.54 -12.37 -7.12
CA ARG A 308 2.18 -12.41 -7.64
C ARG A 308 1.38 -13.51 -6.97
N PHE A 309 0.05 -13.31 -6.90
CA PHE A 309 -0.86 -14.25 -6.24
C PHE A 309 -2.00 -14.71 -7.16
N PRO A 310 -1.76 -15.68 -8.06
CA PRO A 310 -2.83 -16.30 -8.84
C PRO A 310 -3.83 -16.93 -7.89
N HIS A 311 -5.10 -16.64 -8.09
CA HIS A 311 -6.14 -17.04 -7.15
C HIS A 311 -7.32 -17.70 -7.86
N GLN A 312 -8.07 -18.46 -7.07
CA GLN A 312 -9.29 -19.11 -7.50
C GLN A 312 -10.27 -19.18 -6.34
N VAL A 313 -11.55 -19.25 -6.67
CA VAL A 313 -12.62 -19.53 -5.71
C VAL A 313 -12.36 -20.89 -5.06
N ALA A 314 -12.39 -20.91 -3.72
CA ALA A 314 -12.24 -22.13 -2.93
C ALA A 314 -13.31 -22.17 -1.82
N GLY A 315 -14.36 -22.96 -2.04
CA GLY A 315 -15.49 -23.05 -1.12
C GLY A 315 -16.25 -21.72 -1.03
N TYR A 316 -16.18 -21.06 0.13
CA TYR A 316 -16.84 -19.78 0.40
C TYR A 316 -15.87 -18.58 0.38
N GLY A 317 -14.61 -18.79 0.00
CA GLY A 317 -13.59 -17.75 -0.05
C GLY A 317 -12.66 -17.93 -1.25
N MET A 318 -11.43 -17.42 -1.13
CA MET A 318 -10.37 -17.51 -2.13
C MET A 318 -9.22 -18.36 -1.62
N SER A 319 -8.55 -19.04 -2.54
CA SER A 319 -7.21 -19.61 -2.33
C SER A 319 -6.27 -19.04 -3.37
N ALA A 320 -5.02 -18.78 -3.00
CA ALA A 320 -4.00 -18.35 -3.94
C ALA A 320 -2.72 -19.21 -3.86
N GLU A 321 -1.99 -19.20 -4.97
CA GLU A 321 -0.59 -19.62 -5.02
C GLU A 321 0.32 -18.40 -4.87
N SER A 322 1.58 -18.61 -4.51
CA SER A 322 2.59 -17.54 -4.41
C SER A 322 3.69 -17.81 -5.42
N GLU A 323 3.92 -16.84 -6.29
CA GLU A 323 4.98 -16.90 -7.29
C GLU A 323 5.88 -15.67 -7.14
N VAL A 324 7.18 -15.90 -7.05
CA VAL A 324 8.18 -14.82 -6.98
C VAL A 324 8.31 -14.18 -8.36
N VAL A 325 8.22 -12.85 -8.40
CA VAL A 325 8.41 -12.03 -9.61
C VAL A 325 9.79 -11.37 -9.60
N LEU A 326 10.18 -10.81 -8.45
CA LEU A 326 11.45 -10.12 -8.25
C LEU A 326 11.97 -10.41 -6.84
N THR A 327 13.26 -10.69 -6.69
CA THR A 327 13.89 -10.87 -5.38
C THR A 327 15.40 -10.65 -5.46
N THR A 328 16.12 -10.82 -4.36
CA THR A 328 17.58 -10.83 -4.31
C THR A 328 18.06 -11.77 -3.22
N GLU A 329 19.22 -12.40 -3.44
CA GLU A 329 19.95 -13.14 -2.41
C GLU A 329 21.26 -12.42 -2.01
N ARG A 330 21.60 -11.34 -2.72
CA ARG A 330 22.91 -10.68 -2.64
C ARG A 330 22.85 -9.32 -1.98
N ASP A 331 21.70 -8.66 -2.04
CA ASP A 331 21.50 -7.36 -1.41
C ASP A 331 20.54 -7.47 -0.23
N ARG A 332 21.05 -7.16 0.96
CA ARG A 332 20.26 -7.21 2.22
C ARG A 332 19.50 -5.91 2.48
N TYR A 333 19.62 -4.92 1.60
CA TYR A 333 18.96 -3.62 1.71
C TYR A 333 17.84 -3.42 0.70
N PHE A 334 17.67 -4.28 -0.31
CA PHE A 334 16.43 -4.33 -1.10
C PHE A 334 15.21 -4.52 -0.17
N ARG A 335 14.38 -3.48 -0.10
CA ARG A 335 13.12 -3.35 0.63
C ARG A 335 12.07 -2.82 -0.36
N PRO A 336 11.54 -3.69 -1.24
CA PRO A 336 10.45 -3.27 -2.11
C PRO A 336 9.29 -2.78 -1.24
N ASP A 337 8.90 -1.53 -1.42
CA ASP A 337 7.94 -0.83 -0.58
C ASP A 337 6.62 -0.58 -1.31
N ASP A 338 6.62 -0.52 -2.64
CA ASP A 338 5.41 -0.36 -3.42
C ASP A 338 5.55 -0.96 -4.83
N VAL A 339 4.40 -1.24 -5.45
CA VAL A 339 4.29 -1.79 -6.79
C VAL A 339 3.08 -1.21 -7.51
N CYS A 340 3.32 -0.59 -8.68
CA CYS A 340 2.28 0.01 -9.51
C CYS A 340 2.34 -0.46 -10.96
N VAL A 341 1.21 -0.42 -11.66
CA VAL A 341 1.11 -0.76 -13.08
C VAL A 341 0.93 0.51 -13.90
N ALA A 342 1.77 0.72 -14.89
CA ALA A 342 1.68 1.85 -15.80
C ALA A 342 0.69 1.60 -16.96
N PRO A 343 0.22 2.65 -17.65
CA PRO A 343 -0.73 2.53 -18.76
C PRO A 343 -0.25 1.64 -19.93
N ASP A 344 1.07 1.50 -20.12
CA ASP A 344 1.67 0.63 -21.13
C ASP A 344 1.75 -0.85 -20.71
N GLY A 345 1.39 -1.14 -19.46
CA GLY A 345 1.45 -2.48 -18.86
C GLY A 345 2.80 -2.80 -18.22
N GLY A 346 3.74 -1.86 -18.16
CA GLY A 346 4.95 -1.93 -17.35
C GLY A 346 4.62 -1.95 -15.86
N VAL A 347 5.53 -2.51 -15.06
CA VAL A 347 5.40 -2.58 -13.60
C VAL A 347 6.54 -1.81 -12.97
N TYR A 348 6.20 -0.84 -12.14
CA TYR A 348 7.12 -0.08 -11.34
C TYR A 348 7.17 -0.69 -9.94
N VAL A 349 8.38 -0.84 -9.40
CA VAL A 349 8.63 -1.26 -8.03
C VAL A 349 9.52 -0.20 -7.41
N SER A 350 9.08 0.39 -6.31
CA SER A 350 9.92 1.28 -5.53
C SER A 350 10.63 0.50 -4.41
N ASP A 351 11.78 1.02 -3.99
CA ASP A 351 12.68 0.40 -3.03
C ASP A 351 13.11 1.43 -1.98
N TRP A 352 12.81 1.15 -0.71
CA TRP A 352 13.29 1.97 0.40
C TRP A 352 14.72 1.56 0.76
N TYR A 353 15.70 2.38 0.40
CA TYR A 353 17.10 1.99 0.51
C TYR A 353 17.91 2.87 1.50
N ASP A 354 18.26 2.30 2.66
CA ASP A 354 19.05 2.96 3.72
C ASP A 354 20.51 2.44 3.83
N GLY A 355 20.96 1.63 2.86
CA GLY A 355 22.19 0.81 2.93
C GLY A 355 23.47 1.40 2.36
#